data_AF-A0A9D8LYE5-F1
#
_entry.id   AF-A0A9D8LYE5-F1
#
_cell.length_a   1.000
_cell.length_b   1.000
_cell.length_c   1.000
_cell.angle_alpha   90.00
_cell.angle_beta   90.00
_cell.angle_gamma   90.00
#
_symmetry.space_group_name_H-M   'P 1'
#
loop_
_entity.id
_entity.type
_entity.pdbx_description
1 polymer ?
#
loop_
_entity_poly.entity_id
_entity_poly.type
_entity_poly.pdbx_seq_one_letter_code
_entity_poly.pdbx_strand_id
1 'polypeptide(L)'
;MQRSSSQTRVTLLAGGTGGAQLAVGFQRVLGPGALTVVTNTADDVEMWGLRVCPDTDAVLFRLGGIFNDRLGFGVTDDTTNVLEQLARLEEATWFRLGDRDLAFHILRTSMLRRGLRLTQAIRELAARLHLCTSVLPMSDDDVRTYFDTDAGRLGFQEYFVRERLQPR
;
A
#
# COMPACT_ATOMS: atom_id res chain seq x y z
N MET A 1 21.04 -40.37 5.88
CA MET A 1 20.83 -39.23 6.78
C MET A 1 20.56 -38.00 5.92
N GLN A 2 19.29 -37.73 5.59
CA GLN A 2 18.91 -36.56 4.79
C GLN A 2 19.13 -35.31 5.66
N ARG A 3 20.03 -34.42 5.26
CA ARG A 3 20.08 -33.08 5.84
C ARG A 3 18.74 -32.43 5.54
N SER A 4 17.93 -32.19 6.57
CA SER A 4 16.80 -31.27 6.49
C SER A 4 17.37 -29.94 5.99
N SER A 5 17.13 -29.60 4.73
CA SER A 5 17.52 -28.29 4.21
C SER A 5 16.61 -27.28 4.87
N SER A 6 17.12 -26.53 5.85
CA SER A 6 16.39 -25.40 6.41
C SER A 6 16.00 -24.46 5.28
N GLN A 7 14.69 -24.26 5.06
CA GLN A 7 14.18 -23.35 4.06
C GLN A 7 14.71 -21.93 4.35
N THR A 8 15.42 -21.32 3.40
CA THR A 8 15.95 -19.95 3.53
C THR A 8 14.80 -18.98 3.76
N ARG A 9 14.82 -18.26 4.88
CA ARG A 9 13.85 -17.19 5.16
C ARG A 9 14.42 -15.84 4.71
N VAL A 10 13.63 -15.05 4.01
CA VAL A 10 14.02 -13.74 3.48
C VAL A 10 13.09 -12.69 4.05
N THR A 11 13.68 -11.60 4.55
CA THR A 11 12.96 -10.37 4.88
C THR A 11 13.33 -9.31 3.87
N LEU A 12 12.34 -8.76 3.17
CA LEU A 12 12.49 -7.66 2.23
C LEU A 12 11.95 -6.38 2.86
N LEU A 13 12.77 -5.33 2.93
CA LEU A 13 12.28 -3.97 3.18
C LEU A 13 11.83 -3.39 1.84
N ALA A 14 10.58 -2.96 1.74
CA ALA A 14 9.99 -2.51 0.49
C ALA A 14 9.30 -1.15 0.63
N GLY A 15 9.54 -0.30 -0.35
CA GLY A 15 8.78 0.93 -0.61
C GLY A 15 8.57 1.10 -2.11
N GLY A 16 7.49 1.78 -2.47
CA GLY A 16 7.06 1.99 -3.84
C GLY A 16 6.74 0.71 -4.64
N THR A 17 6.44 0.93 -5.93
CA THR A 17 6.07 -0.13 -6.87
C THR A 17 7.25 -1.06 -7.22
N GLY A 18 8.49 -0.56 -7.19
CA GLY A 18 9.70 -1.34 -7.43
C GLY A 18 9.93 -2.40 -6.34
N GLY A 19 9.78 -2.03 -5.06
CA GLY A 19 9.88 -2.98 -3.94
C GLY A 19 8.79 -4.05 -4.01
N ALA A 20 7.56 -3.65 -4.37
CA ALA A 20 6.45 -4.59 -4.57
C ALA A 20 6.71 -5.57 -5.72
N GLN A 21 7.29 -5.12 -6.84
CA GLN A 21 7.65 -6.00 -7.95
C GLN A 21 8.78 -6.97 -7.58
N LEU A 22 9.77 -6.51 -6.81
CA LEU A 22 10.83 -7.36 -6.29
C LEU A 22 10.28 -8.45 -5.35
N ALA A 23 9.27 -8.12 -4.53
CA ALA A 23 8.59 -9.10 -3.67
C ALA A 23 7.95 -10.25 -4.47
N VAL A 24 7.32 -9.95 -5.62
CA VAL A 24 6.79 -10.98 -6.54
C VAL A 24 7.92 -11.87 -7.07
N GLY A 25 9.08 -11.29 -7.41
CA GLY A 25 10.26 -12.05 -7.82
C GLY A 25 10.70 -13.04 -6.74
N PHE A 26 10.81 -12.60 -5.48
CA PHE A 26 11.14 -13.47 -4.36
C PHE A 26 10.09 -14.55 -4.12
N GLN A 27 8.80 -14.22 -4.19
CA GLN A 27 7.71 -15.20 -4.00
C GLN A 27 7.78 -16.36 -5.02
N ARG A 28 8.27 -16.11 -6.24
CA ARG A 28 8.42 -17.13 -7.29
C ARG A 28 9.57 -18.10 -7.05
N VAL A 29 10.61 -17.69 -6.30
CA VAL A 29 11.83 -18.49 -6.09
C VAL A 29 11.93 -19.08 -4.68
N LEU A 30 11.19 -18.53 -3.72
CA LEU A 30 11.13 -19.02 -2.35
C LEU A 30 9.91 -19.94 -2.16
N GLY A 31 10.05 -20.96 -1.32
CA GLY A 31 8.90 -21.79 -0.95
C GLY A 31 7.85 -20.98 -0.13
N PRO A 32 6.60 -21.45 -0.05
CA PRO A 32 5.53 -20.76 0.69
C PRO A 32 5.94 -20.43 2.13
N GLY A 33 5.59 -19.23 2.61
CA GLY A 33 5.87 -18.79 3.98
C GLY A 33 7.32 -18.38 4.27
N ALA A 34 8.25 -18.49 3.30
CA ALA A 34 9.64 -18.10 3.48
C ALA A 34 9.91 -16.59 3.30
N LEU A 35 8.99 -15.87 2.66
CA LEU A 35 9.11 -14.43 2.44
C LEU A 35 8.33 -13.63 3.50
N THR A 36 9.00 -12.65 4.08
CA THR A 36 8.38 -11.54 4.82
C THR A 36 8.71 -10.23 4.12
N VAL A 37 7.72 -9.37 3.93
CA VAL A 37 7.88 -8.03 3.36
C VAL A 37 7.51 -7.02 4.43
N VAL A 38 8.44 -6.13 4.76
CA VAL A 38 8.21 -5.00 5.66
C VAL A 38 8.05 -3.74 4.80
N THR A 39 6.87 -3.14 4.84
CA THR A 39 6.48 -2.04 3.97
C THR A 39 6.72 -0.68 4.63
N ASN A 40 7.20 0.29 3.85
CA ASN A 40 7.24 1.68 4.26
C ASN A 40 5.81 2.17 4.60
N THR A 41 5.70 2.92 5.69
CA THR A 41 4.44 3.57 6.14
C THR A 41 4.55 5.09 6.15
N ALA A 42 5.71 5.66 5.78
CA ALA A 42 5.92 7.10 5.80
C ALA A 42 5.12 7.83 4.70
N ASP A 43 4.63 7.10 3.69
CA ASP A 43 3.84 7.63 2.58
C ASP A 43 2.34 7.38 2.75
N ASP A 44 1.95 6.74 3.87
CA ASP A 44 0.56 6.61 4.28
C ASP A 44 -0.08 8.00 4.42
N VAL A 45 -1.37 8.10 4.10
CA VAL A 45 -2.10 9.36 4.18
C VAL A 45 -3.55 9.11 4.58
N GLU A 46 -4.20 10.12 5.14
CA GLU A 46 -5.65 10.14 5.27
C GLU A 46 -6.24 10.90 4.07
N MET A 47 -7.12 10.23 3.32
CA MET A 47 -7.82 10.80 2.17
C MET A 47 -9.32 10.56 2.32
N TRP A 48 -10.12 11.63 2.33
CA TRP A 48 -11.57 11.56 2.59
C TRP A 48 -11.94 10.75 3.84
N GLY A 49 -11.15 10.88 4.91
CA GLY A 49 -11.34 10.15 6.17
C GLY A 49 -10.98 8.66 6.13
N LEU A 50 -10.32 8.21 5.06
CA LEU A 50 -9.85 6.84 4.87
C LEU A 50 -8.33 6.76 4.98
N ARG A 51 -7.83 5.74 5.68
CA ARG A 51 -6.41 5.40 5.72
C ARG A 51 -5.98 4.72 4.42
N VAL A 52 -5.14 5.40 3.66
CA VAL A 52 -4.49 4.91 2.45
C VAL A 52 -3.04 4.55 2.78
N CYS A 53 -2.58 3.37 2.34
CA CYS A 53 -1.24 2.87 2.62
C CYS A 53 -0.54 2.45 1.32
N PRO A 54 -0.10 3.39 0.45
CA PRO A 54 0.22 3.11 -0.95
C PRO A 54 1.26 2.01 -1.15
N ASP A 55 2.35 2.02 -0.38
CA ASP A 55 3.42 1.03 -0.49
C ASP A 55 2.98 -0.36 -0.03
N THR A 56 2.15 -0.41 1.02
CA THR A 56 1.57 -1.66 1.49
C THR A 56 0.57 -2.21 0.49
N ASP A 57 -0.30 -1.35 -0.06
CA ASP A 57 -1.31 -1.71 -1.04
C ASP A 57 -0.64 -2.22 -2.34
N ALA A 58 0.43 -1.59 -2.80
CA ALA A 58 1.22 -2.07 -3.93
C ALA A 58 1.75 -3.49 -3.70
N VAL A 59 2.29 -3.80 -2.51
CA VAL A 59 2.78 -5.14 -2.15
C VAL A 59 1.62 -6.15 -2.10
N LEU A 60 0.53 -5.82 -1.40
CA LEU A 60 -0.64 -6.70 -1.26
C LEU A 60 -1.23 -7.04 -2.64
N PHE A 61 -1.46 -6.03 -3.47
CA PHE A 61 -2.11 -6.22 -4.76
C PHE A 61 -1.22 -6.96 -5.75
N ARG A 62 0.10 -6.70 -5.77
CA ARG A 62 1.02 -7.44 -6.66
C ARG A 62 1.15 -8.89 -6.26
N LEU A 63 1.32 -9.18 -4.97
CA LEU A 63 1.38 -10.56 -4.47
C LEU A 63 0.05 -11.29 -4.63
N GLY A 64 -1.07 -10.56 -4.58
CA GLY A 64 -2.42 -11.08 -4.81
C GLY A 64 -2.81 -11.19 -6.29
N GLY A 65 -1.95 -10.76 -7.21
CA GLY A 65 -2.22 -10.82 -8.65
C GLY A 65 -3.32 -9.86 -9.14
N ILE A 66 -3.64 -8.82 -8.39
CA ILE A 66 -4.71 -7.85 -8.68
C ILE A 66 -4.21 -6.42 -8.87
N PHE A 67 -2.91 -6.19 -8.93
CA PHE A 67 -2.33 -4.86 -9.13
C PHE A 67 -2.62 -4.31 -10.53
N ASN A 68 -2.91 -3.01 -10.64
CA ASN A 68 -3.12 -2.35 -11.93
C ASN A 68 -1.81 -1.88 -12.56
N ASP A 69 -1.16 -2.74 -13.35
CA ASP A 69 0.09 -2.39 -14.03
C ASP A 69 -0.06 -1.25 -15.05
N ARG A 70 -1.25 -1.06 -15.62
CA ARG A 70 -1.51 0.00 -16.60
C ARG A 70 -1.50 1.39 -15.98
N LEU A 71 -2.10 1.53 -14.79
CA LEU A 71 -2.13 2.80 -14.06
C LEU A 71 -0.90 2.99 -13.15
N GLY A 72 -0.24 1.90 -12.78
CA GLY A 72 0.92 1.93 -11.88
C GLY A 72 0.55 2.05 -10.40
N PHE A 73 -0.74 1.95 -10.05
CA PHE A 73 -1.25 1.95 -8.67
C PHE A 73 -2.67 1.36 -8.64
N GLY A 74 -3.14 0.95 -7.46
CA GLY A 74 -4.51 0.46 -7.26
C GLY A 74 -4.76 -0.94 -7.85
N VAL A 75 -6.05 -1.27 -8.02
CA VAL A 75 -6.53 -2.60 -8.38
C VAL A 75 -6.84 -2.71 -9.88
N THR A 76 -6.65 -3.88 -10.48
CA THR A 76 -6.99 -4.15 -11.89
C THR A 76 -8.51 -4.14 -12.12
N ASP A 77 -8.90 -3.76 -13.34
CA ASP A 77 -10.30 -3.59 -13.80
C ASP A 77 -11.14 -2.71 -12.86
N ASP A 78 -10.51 -1.67 -12.31
CA ASP A 78 -11.15 -0.71 -11.43
C ASP A 78 -11.87 0.40 -12.19
N THR A 79 -12.84 1.02 -11.54
CA THR A 79 -13.65 2.14 -12.04
C THR A 79 -13.45 3.39 -11.18
N THR A 80 -13.92 4.55 -11.65
CA THR A 80 -13.73 5.84 -10.98
C THR A 80 -15.04 6.51 -10.61
N ASN A 81 -16.12 5.75 -10.41
CA ASN A 81 -17.47 6.31 -10.24
C ASN A 81 -17.54 7.18 -8.98
N VAL A 82 -16.96 6.73 -7.87
CA VAL A 82 -16.93 7.50 -6.62
C VAL A 82 -16.14 8.79 -6.81
N LEU A 83 -14.96 8.71 -7.42
CA LEU A 83 -14.12 9.87 -7.69
C LEU A 83 -14.82 10.89 -8.58
N GLU A 84 -15.52 10.44 -9.61
CA GLU A 84 -16.32 11.29 -10.50
C GLU A 84 -17.48 11.96 -9.77
N GLN A 85 -18.16 11.26 -8.84
CA GLN A 85 -19.18 11.89 -8.00
C GLN A 85 -18.59 12.91 -7.04
N LEU A 86 -17.44 12.62 -6.41
CA LEU A 86 -16.75 13.60 -5.55
C LEU A 86 -16.42 14.88 -6.34
N ALA A 87 -15.90 14.74 -7.56
CA ALA A 87 -15.63 15.89 -8.42
C ALA A 87 -16.90 16.71 -8.76
N ARG A 88 -18.05 16.05 -8.97
CA ARG A 88 -19.34 16.73 -9.20
C ARG A 88 -19.87 17.44 -7.97
N LEU A 89 -19.47 17.01 -6.78
CA LEU A 89 -19.74 17.68 -5.50
C LEU A 89 -18.69 18.74 -5.17
N GLU A 90 -17.91 19.18 -6.16
CA GLU A 90 -16.87 20.22 -6.06
C GLU A 90 -15.70 19.86 -5.14
N GLU A 91 -15.51 18.57 -4.85
CA GLU A 91 -14.40 18.12 -4.03
C GLU A 91 -13.10 17.97 -4.83
N ALA A 92 -11.97 18.24 -4.17
CA ALA A 92 -10.65 18.15 -4.78
C ALA A 92 -10.23 16.67 -5.02
N THR A 93 -10.15 16.26 -6.28
CA THR A 93 -9.86 14.86 -6.70
C THR A 93 -8.46 14.67 -7.28
N TRP A 94 -7.49 15.44 -6.80
CA TRP A 94 -6.08 15.36 -7.24
C TRP A 94 -5.43 14.02 -6.86
N PHE A 95 -5.93 13.34 -5.83
CA PHE A 95 -5.54 11.98 -5.46
C PHE A 95 -6.51 10.98 -6.08
N ARG A 96 -6.01 10.03 -6.87
CA ARG A 96 -6.88 9.11 -7.61
C ARG A 96 -6.99 7.78 -6.88
N LEU A 97 -8.20 7.42 -6.48
CA LEU A 97 -8.55 6.11 -5.93
C LEU A 97 -9.68 5.50 -6.76
N GLY A 98 -9.56 4.22 -7.09
CA GLY A 98 -10.60 3.48 -7.78
C GLY A 98 -11.63 2.88 -6.81
N ASP A 99 -12.77 2.46 -7.35
CA ASP A 99 -13.89 1.95 -6.56
C ASP A 99 -13.57 0.62 -5.85
N ARG A 100 -12.79 -0.26 -6.48
CA ARG A 100 -12.29 -1.53 -5.88
C ARG A 100 -11.17 -1.25 -4.88
N ASP A 101 -10.28 -0.32 -5.18
CA ASP A 101 -9.22 0.12 -4.26
C ASP A 101 -9.79 0.69 -2.96
N LEU A 102 -10.84 1.51 -3.07
CA LEU A 102 -11.57 2.08 -1.93
C LEU A 102 -12.08 1.00 -0.95
N ALA A 103 -12.43 -0.20 -1.41
CA ALA A 103 -12.86 -1.28 -0.54
C ALA A 103 -11.77 -1.67 0.49
N PHE A 104 -10.50 -1.67 0.08
CA PHE A 104 -9.37 -1.95 0.98
C PHE A 104 -9.20 -0.85 2.02
N HIS A 105 -9.32 0.41 1.62
CA HIS A 105 -9.18 1.55 2.51
C HIS A 105 -10.34 1.65 3.50
N ILE A 106 -11.57 1.43 3.06
CA ILE A 106 -12.77 1.37 3.91
C ILE A 106 -12.60 0.29 4.98
N LEU A 107 -12.22 -0.93 4.57
CA LEU A 107 -12.07 -2.05 5.48
C LEU A 107 -10.91 -1.83 6.46
N ARG A 108 -9.74 -1.37 5.99
CA ARG A 108 -8.60 -0.99 6.83
C ARG A 108 -9.01 0.03 7.87
N THR A 109 -9.63 1.13 7.43
CA THR A 109 -10.05 2.22 8.30
C THR A 109 -11.07 1.74 9.34
N SER A 110 -12.04 0.91 8.94
CA SER A 110 -13.00 0.30 9.86
C SER A 110 -12.32 -0.56 10.94
N MET A 111 -11.33 -1.37 10.56
CA MET A 111 -10.54 -2.16 11.50
C MET A 111 -9.75 -1.29 12.48
N LEU A 112 -9.07 -0.25 11.99
CA LEU A 112 -8.34 0.69 12.84
C LEU A 112 -9.26 1.42 13.83
N ARG A 113 -10.44 1.87 13.36
CA ARG A 113 -11.46 2.50 14.22
C ARG A 113 -12.02 1.55 15.28
N ARG A 114 -11.97 0.24 15.05
CA ARG A 114 -12.32 -0.79 16.04
C ARG A 114 -11.19 -1.11 17.02
N GLY A 115 -10.07 -0.38 16.96
CA GLY A 115 -8.93 -0.54 17.86
C GLY A 115 -7.90 -1.58 17.41
N LEU A 116 -8.00 -2.10 16.18
CA LEU A 116 -6.94 -2.94 15.63
C LEU A 116 -5.72 -2.08 15.27
N ARG A 117 -4.54 -2.67 15.42
CA ARG A 117 -3.28 -2.10 14.92
C ARG A 117 -3.17 -2.23 13.41
N LEU A 118 -2.35 -1.40 12.77
CA LEU A 118 -2.11 -1.44 11.32
C LEU A 118 -1.59 -2.81 10.88
N THR A 119 -0.70 -3.42 11.65
CA THR A 119 -0.19 -4.77 11.45
C THR A 119 -1.30 -5.82 11.42
N GLN A 120 -2.31 -5.69 12.28
CA GLN A 120 -3.44 -6.62 12.32
C GLN A 120 -4.36 -6.42 11.12
N ALA A 121 -4.62 -5.17 10.74
CA ALA A 121 -5.42 -4.83 9.57
C ALA A 121 -4.78 -5.35 8.27
N ILE A 122 -3.47 -5.17 8.09
CA ILE A 122 -2.72 -5.66 6.93
C ILE A 122 -2.73 -7.19 6.88
N ARG A 123 -2.53 -7.86 8.02
CA ARG A 123 -2.60 -9.32 8.11
C ARG A 123 -3.97 -9.87 7.67
N GLU A 124 -5.05 -9.22 8.09
CA GLU A 124 -6.41 -9.60 7.69
C GLU A 124 -6.62 -9.42 6.18
N LEU A 125 -6.18 -8.29 5.62
CA LEU A 125 -6.26 -8.05 4.16
C LEU A 125 -5.43 -9.06 3.35
N ALA A 126 -4.21 -9.37 3.81
CA ALA A 126 -3.35 -10.38 3.20
C ALA A 126 -4.00 -11.77 3.23
N ALA A 127 -4.67 -12.13 4.33
CA ALA A 127 -5.39 -13.40 4.44
C ALA A 127 -6.59 -13.47 3.48
N ARG A 128 -7.34 -12.37 3.31
CA ARG A 128 -8.45 -12.29 2.33
C ARG A 128 -8.00 -12.36 0.88
N LEU A 129 -6.74 -12.00 0.61
CA LEU A 129 -6.07 -12.19 -0.68
C LEU A 129 -5.37 -13.55 -0.79
N HIS A 130 -5.53 -14.43 0.20
CA HIS A 130 -4.92 -15.77 0.23
C HIS A 130 -3.39 -15.76 0.10
N LEU A 131 -2.73 -14.74 0.65
CA LEU A 131 -1.27 -14.62 0.56
C LEU A 131 -0.56 -15.57 1.53
N CYS A 132 0.43 -16.31 1.02
CA CYS A 132 1.38 -17.07 1.84
C CYS A 132 2.53 -16.21 2.39
N THR A 133 2.73 -15.01 1.83
CA THR A 133 3.77 -14.06 2.23
C THR A 133 3.31 -13.26 3.44
N SER A 134 4.16 -13.11 4.45
CA SER A 134 3.88 -12.20 5.57
C SER A 134 4.15 -10.76 5.13
N VAL A 135 3.14 -9.90 5.16
CA VAL A 135 3.28 -8.46 4.89
C VAL A 135 3.08 -7.72 6.20
N LEU A 136 4.06 -6.91 6.58
CA LEU A 136 4.09 -6.16 7.83
C LEU A 136 4.33 -4.68 7.52
N PRO A 137 3.64 -3.75 8.18
CA PRO A 137 4.05 -2.35 8.14
C PRO A 137 5.36 -2.17 8.93
N MET A 138 6.20 -1.20 8.57
CA MET A 138 7.40 -0.88 9.36
C MET A 138 7.07 -0.37 10.77
N SER A 139 5.87 0.18 10.97
CA SER A 139 5.38 0.70 12.25
C SER A 139 3.86 0.59 12.33
N ASP A 140 3.33 0.42 13.55
CA ASP A 140 1.90 0.64 13.84
C ASP A 140 1.60 2.12 14.15
N ASP A 141 2.64 2.90 14.47
CA ASP A 141 2.56 4.33 14.77
C ASP A 141 2.56 5.17 13.49
N ASP A 142 2.05 6.39 13.58
CA ASP A 142 2.05 7.33 12.46
C ASP A 142 3.45 7.90 12.20
N VAL A 143 3.99 7.52 11.04
CA VAL A 143 5.20 8.10 10.44
C VAL A 143 4.79 8.75 9.13
N ARG A 144 5.28 9.97 8.87
CA ARG A 144 4.93 10.74 7.66
C ARG A 144 6.17 11.44 7.09
N THR A 145 6.41 11.24 5.80
CA THR A 145 7.44 11.95 5.04
C THR A 145 6.95 13.36 4.68
N TYR A 146 7.77 14.37 4.97
CA TYR A 146 7.51 15.77 4.62
C TYR A 146 8.69 16.37 3.87
N PHE A 147 8.39 17.35 3.02
CA PHE A 147 9.35 18.14 2.26
C PHE A 147 9.21 19.61 2.67
N ASP A 148 10.32 20.24 3.04
CA ASP A 148 10.38 21.69 3.20
C ASP A 148 10.68 22.30 1.83
N THR A 149 9.75 23.12 1.33
CA THR A 149 9.82 23.73 0.00
C THR A 149 9.57 25.23 0.07
N ASP A 150 9.84 25.94 -1.02
CA ASP A 150 9.50 27.35 -1.22
C ASP A 150 7.99 27.65 -1.15
N ALA A 151 7.14 26.63 -1.37
CA ALA A 151 5.69 26.70 -1.19
C ALA A 151 5.23 26.32 0.24
N GLY A 152 6.17 26.08 1.16
CA GLY A 152 5.92 25.63 2.53
C GLY A 152 6.15 24.13 2.72
N ARG A 153 5.75 23.62 3.89
CA ARG A 153 5.92 22.21 4.24
C ARG A 153 4.81 21.35 3.63
N LEU A 154 5.19 20.37 2.83
CA LEU A 154 4.26 19.50 2.09
C LEU A 154 4.44 18.04 2.49
N GLY A 155 3.34 17.29 2.63
CA GLY A 155 3.39 15.84 2.77
C GLY A 155 3.81 15.15 1.46
N PHE A 156 4.31 13.92 1.53
CA PHE A 156 4.78 13.18 0.35
C PHE A 156 3.77 13.13 -0.81
N GLN A 157 2.51 12.78 -0.53
CA GLN A 157 1.49 12.68 -1.58
C GLN A 157 1.15 14.06 -2.18
N GLU A 158 1.16 15.11 -1.38
CA GLU A 158 0.96 16.47 -1.88
C GLU A 158 2.10 16.88 -2.80
N TYR A 159 3.35 16.73 -2.33
CA TYR A 159 4.52 17.11 -3.11
C TYR A 159 4.67 16.29 -4.39
N PHE A 160 4.54 14.97 -4.29
CA PHE A 160 4.78 14.04 -5.40
C PHE A 160 3.60 13.98 -6.38
N VAL A 161 2.35 13.92 -5.88
CA VAL A 161 1.15 13.71 -6.71
C VAL A 161 0.48 15.03 -7.09
N ARG A 162 0.18 15.89 -6.10
CA ARG A 162 -0.55 17.15 -6.34
C ARG A 162 0.33 18.17 -7.05
N GLU A 163 1.51 18.45 -6.49
CA GLU A 163 2.44 19.47 -6.96
C GLU A 163 3.42 18.96 -8.03
N ARG A 164 3.43 17.65 -8.30
CA ARG A 164 4.27 17.01 -9.33
C ARG A 164 5.76 17.38 -9.23
N LEU A 165 6.29 17.44 -8.01
CA LEU A 165 7.69 17.76 -7.71
C LEU A 165 8.14 19.15 -8.22
N GLN A 166 7.22 20.11 -8.33
CA GLN A 166 7.54 21.45 -8.83
C GLN A 166 8.08 22.42 -7.77
N PRO A 167 7.55 22.48 -6.53
CA PRO A 167 8.11 23.32 -5.46
C PRO A 167 9.57 22.97 -5.17
N ARG A 168 10.38 23.96 -4.81
CA ARG A 168 11.85 23.82 -4.67
C ARG A 168 12.33 23.80 -3.23
#